data_AF-A0A7Y7N2X4-F1
#
_entry.id   AF-A0A7Y7N2X4-F1
#
_cell.length_a   1.000
_cell.length_b   1.000
_cell.length_c   1.000
_cell.angle_alpha   90.00
_cell.angle_beta   90.00
_cell.angle_gamma   90.00
#
_symmetry.space_group_name_H-M   'P 1'
#
loop_
_entity.id
_entity.type
_entity.pdbx_description
1 polymer ?
#
loop_
_entity_poly.entity_id
_entity_poly.type
_entity_poly.pdbx_seq_one_letter_code
_entity_poly.pdbx_strand_id
1 'polypeptide(L)' 'MNNVTTPIHSVSVDLSHSSEAKELLMIVKGRLSWLSPSSPEFEFLSPIYKQLVEAATLLESLEE' A
#
# COMPACT_ATOMS: atom_id res chain seq x y z
N MET A 1 -14.42 9.71 22.33
CA MET A 1 -13.29 10.62 22.06
C MET A 1 -12.08 9.74 21.84
N ASN A 2 -11.71 9.50 20.57
CA ASN A 2 -10.59 8.62 20.26
C ASN A 2 -9.32 9.46 20.17
N ASN A 3 -8.30 9.06 20.93
CA ASN A 3 -7.02 9.76 21.05
C ASN A 3 -6.31 9.85 19.68
N VAL A 4 -6.33 11.02 19.06
CA VAL A 4 -5.60 11.31 17.81
C VAL A 4 -4.17 11.74 18.14
N THR A 5 -3.40 10.85 18.78
CA THR A 5 -1.98 11.09 19.08
C THR A 5 -1.05 10.09 18.43
N THR A 6 -1.58 9.09 17.71
CA THR A 6 -0.77 8.12 16.95
C THR A 6 0.02 8.89 15.89
N PRO A 7 1.36 8.97 15.99
CA PRO A 7 2.14 9.60 14.96
C PRO A 7 1.87 8.96 13.60
N ILE A 8 1.85 9.74 12.51
CA ILE A 8 1.60 9.25 11.15
C ILE A 8 2.47 8.03 10.81
N HIS A 9 3.72 8.00 11.28
CA HIS A 9 4.66 6.90 11.05
C HIS A 9 4.33 5.61 11.82
N SER A 10 3.31 5.60 12.66
CA SER A 10 2.87 4.45 13.46
C SER A 10 1.42 4.03 13.19
N VAL A 11 0.80 4.60 12.15
CA VAL A 11 -0.52 4.20 11.70
C VAL A 11 -0.41 2.79 11.09
N SER A 12 -1.00 1.80 11.76
CA SER A 12 -1.26 0.49 11.17
C SER A 12 -2.60 0.53 10.44
N VAL A 13 -2.59 0.20 9.16
CA VAL A 13 -3.82 -0.04 8.39
C VAL A 13 -4.03 -1.54 8.35
N ASP A 14 -5.10 -2.01 8.99
CA ASP A 14 -5.53 -3.41 8.92
C ASP A 14 -6.47 -3.56 7.71
N LEU A 15 -6.22 -4.57 6.89
CA LEU A 15 -6.98 -4.83 5.66
C LEU A 15 -7.64 -6.18 5.81
N SER A 16 -8.97 -6.18 5.94
CA SER A 16 -9.76 -7.37 6.23
C SER A 16 -10.11 -8.15 4.96
N HIS A 17 -10.04 -7.50 3.80
CA HIS A 17 -10.38 -8.10 2.51
C HIS A 17 -9.37 -7.80 1.41
N SER A 18 -9.20 -8.73 0.47
CA SER A 18 -8.30 -8.56 -0.69
C SER A 18 -8.68 -7.36 -1.54
N SER A 19 -9.98 -7.03 -1.62
CA SER A 19 -10.48 -5.85 -2.31
C SER A 19 -9.92 -4.54 -1.72
N GLU A 20 -9.79 -4.42 -0.40
CA GLU A 20 -9.23 -3.25 0.28
C GLU A 20 -7.73 -3.10 -0.03
N ALA A 21 -7.00 -4.23 -0.03
CA ALA A 21 -5.60 -4.27 -0.41
C ALA A 21 -5.37 -3.88 -1.87
N LYS A 22 -6.26 -4.29 -2.77
CA LYS A 22 -6.22 -3.94 -4.19
C LYS A 22 -6.48 -2.45 -4.43
N GLU A 23 -7.38 -1.82 -3.68
CA GLU A 23 -7.62 -0.38 -3.79
C GLU A 23 -6.38 0.42 -3.37
N LEU A 24 -5.75 0.05 -2.24
CA LEU A 24 -4.49 0.68 -1.82
C LEU A 24 -3.38 0.48 -2.87
N LEU A 25 -3.28 -0.74 -3.40
CA LEU A 25 -2.35 -1.07 -4.48
C LEU A 25 -2.55 -0.17 -5.71
N MET A 26 -3.81 0.06 -6.11
CA MET A 26 -4.15 0.91 -7.26
C MET A 26 -3.74 2.37 -7.05
N ILE A 27 -3.91 2.92 -5.83
CA ILE A 27 -3.46 4.27 -5.50
C ILE A 27 -1.94 4.38 -5.61
N VAL A 28 -1.19 3.43 -5.04
CA VAL A 28 0.29 3.43 -5.08
C VAL A 28 0.79 3.24 -6.51
N LYS A 29 0.19 2.33 -7.28
CA LYS A 29 0.48 2.12 -8.70
C LYS A 29 0.27 3.40 -9.51
N GLY A 30 -0.87 4.05 -9.27
CA GLY A 30 -1.20 5.33 -9.88
C GLY A 30 -0.12 6.35 -9.58
N ARG A 31 0.28 6.52 -8.32
CA ARG A 31 1.36 7.46 -7.98
C ARG A 31 2.67 7.14 -8.68
N LEU A 32 3.08 5.88 -8.70
CA LEU A 32 4.31 5.44 -9.38
C LEU A 32 4.31 5.78 -10.87
N SER A 33 3.17 5.69 -11.57
CA SER A 33 3.11 5.96 -13.01
C SER A 33 3.41 7.42 -13.39
N TRP A 34 3.31 8.35 -12.43
CA TRP A 34 3.61 9.78 -12.64
C TRP A 34 5.02 10.18 -12.20
N LEU A 35 5.76 9.28 -11.56
CA LEU A 35 7.09 9.57 -11.05
C LEU A 35 8.17 9.16 -12.05
N SER A 36 9.25 9.93 -12.10
CA SER A 36 10.45 9.52 -12.84
C SER A 36 11.05 8.28 -12.17
N PRO A 37 11.46 7.24 -12.92
CA PRO A 37 12.13 6.06 -12.35
C PRO A 37 13.40 6.38 -11.54
N SER A 38 14.04 7.52 -11.79
CA SER A 38 15.23 8.02 -11.08
C SER A 38 14.92 8.98 -9.93
N SER A 39 13.64 9.23 -9.63
CA SER A 39 13.26 10.13 -8.53
C SER A 39 13.38 9.42 -7.19
N PRO A 40 13.82 10.11 -6.11
CA PRO A 40 13.84 9.54 -4.77
C PRO A 40 12.48 8.97 -4.33
N GLU A 41 11.39 9.61 -4.74
CA GLU A 41 10.04 9.16 -4.44
C GLU A 41 9.70 7.84 -5.12
N PHE A 42 10.17 7.62 -6.35
CA PHE A 42 10.00 6.35 -7.04
C PHE A 42 10.84 5.25 -6.39
N GLU A 43 12.09 5.54 -6.06
CA GLU A 43 12.98 4.60 -5.36
C GLU A 43 12.40 4.16 -4.01
N PHE A 44 11.76 5.09 -3.29
CA PHE A 44 11.06 4.80 -2.03
C PHE A 44 9.76 4.01 -2.24
N LEU A 45 8.90 4.40 -3.19
CA LEU A 45 7.57 3.80 -3.38
C LEU A 45 7.58 2.46 -4.12
N SER A 46 8.55 2.24 -5.01
CA SER A 46 8.67 1.01 -5.81
C SER A 46 8.74 -0.27 -4.97
N PRO A 47 9.59 -0.38 -3.92
CA PRO A 47 9.60 -1.57 -3.07
C PRO A 47 8.30 -1.74 -2.28
N ILE A 48 7.66 -0.66 -1.82
CA ILE A 48 6.36 -0.71 -1.12
C ILE A 48 5.27 -1.27 -2.05
N TYR A 49 5.24 -0.80 -3.30
CA TYR A 49 4.32 -1.31 -4.31
C TYR A 49 4.48 -2.82 -4.54
N LYS A 50 5.72 -3.31 -4.64
CA LYS A 50 5.98 -4.76 -4.81
C LYS A 50 5.45 -5.57 -3.63
N GLN A 51 5.70 -5.12 -2.40
CA GLN A 51 5.18 -5.76 -1.20
C GLN A 51 3.64 -5.77 -1.17
N LEU A 52 3.00 -4.68 -1.60
CA LEU A 52 1.54 -4.61 -1.71
C LEU A 52 0.98 -5.57 -2.77
N VAL A 53 1.67 -5.77 -3.90
CA VAL A 53 1.26 -6.77 -4.91
C VAL A 53 1.27 -8.16 -4.30
N GLU A 54 2.36 -8.54 -3.63
CA GLU A 54 2.51 -9.85 -3.00
C GLU A 54 1.44 -10.07 -1.91
N ALA A 55 1.26 -9.09 -1.02
CA ALA A 55 0.28 -9.15 0.06
C ALA A 55 -1.16 -9.22 -0.48
N ALA A 56 -1.53 -8.40 -1.47
CA ALA A 56 -2.86 -8.41 -2.05
C ALA A 56 -3.17 -9.74 -2.76
N THR A 57 -2.17 -10.30 -3.46
CA THR A 57 -2.29 -11.60 -4.15
C THR A 57 -2.46 -12.74 -3.14
N LEU A 58 -1.67 -12.72 -2.05
CA LEU A 58 -1.80 -13.69 -0.97
C LEU A 58 -3.19 -13.60 -0.33
N LEU A 59 -3.66 -12.39 0.01
CA LEU A 59 -4.96 -12.18 0.64
C LEU A 59 -6.10 -12.70 -0.25
N GLU A 60 -6.04 -12.43 -1.57
CA GLU A 60 -7.00 -12.96 -2.54
C GLU A 60 -7.00 -14.49 -2.55
N SER A 61 -5.83 -15.13 -2.56
CA SER A 61 -5.73 -16.60 -2.55
C SER A 61 -6.26 -17.28 -1.28
N LEU A 62 -6.42 -16.53 -0.18
CA LEU A 62 -6.96 -17.03 1.08
C LEU A 62 -8.49 -16.85 1.18
N GLU A 63 -9.08 -16.04 0.30
CA GLU A 63 -10.53 -15.80 0.23
C GLU A 63 -11.27 -16.77 -0.71
N GLU A 64 -10.54 -17.44 -1.61
CA GLU A 64 -11.04 -18.51 -2.50
C GLU A 64 -11.18 -19.87 -1.80
#